data_AF-A0A2T6ZHM5-F1
#
_entry.id   AF-A0A2T6ZHM5-F1
#
_cell.length_a   1.000
_cell.length_b   1.000
_cell.length_c   1.000
_cell.angle_alpha   90.00
_cell.angle_beta   90.00
_cell.angle_gamma   90.00
#
_symmetry.space_group_name_H-M   'P 1'
#
loop_
_entity.id
_entity.type
_entity.pdbx_description
1 polymer ?
#
loop_
_entity_poly.entity_id
_entity_poly.type
_entity_poly.pdbx_seq_one_letter_code
_entity_poly.pdbx_strand_id
1 'polypeptide(L)'
;MSLPNFDFQRLFQKFLWDPEPKNTDPMNSIWCLGQEYPSAGLPPSPPPPPPSTENSIIRDHDIYGRIEESDKGQEEEGDTGWPKAFLDDFESTLWMTYRSDFKPIPRVADYNDRLTFLTSIRSHLDKAEGFTSDSGWGCMIRSGQAVIANALAHLRLGREWRRGMRPEEEKRLLALFADDPRAPFSIHKFVRHGEIECGKNPGEWFGPSAAAMCIQALTHAYEPAGLRVYQTNSNDLYEESFRKVAIVNGVFKPTLVLAGIRLGIERITNIYYEPLAACLRMPQTVGIAGGRPSSSHYFIAVQGENFFYLDPHTCRPILPFKENPRDYTEEEVDTCHTRRIRRLHIREMDPSMLIAFLIKDEADWKDWQRRISEPEKKVIHISDSEPSGSWAPREAAIDEVEAFEDDDF
;
A
#
# COMPACT_ATOMS: atom_id res chain seq x y z
N MET A 1 14.83 -1.63 -38.50
CA MET A 1 13.91 -2.03 -37.41
C MET A 1 14.74 -2.56 -36.26
N SER A 2 15.08 -1.69 -35.32
CA SER A 2 15.82 -2.01 -34.10
C SER A 2 14.82 -2.39 -33.00
N LEU A 3 14.91 -3.63 -32.51
CA LEU A 3 14.10 -4.15 -31.42
C LEU A 3 14.49 -3.52 -30.06
N PRO A 4 13.56 -3.40 -29.10
CA PRO A 4 13.81 -2.84 -27.76
C PRO A 4 14.46 -3.88 -26.86
N ASN A 5 15.74 -4.21 -27.10
CA ASN A 5 16.48 -5.20 -26.29
C ASN A 5 17.11 -4.60 -25.00
N PHE A 6 17.17 -3.27 -24.88
CA PHE A 6 17.89 -2.61 -23.78
C PHE A 6 17.12 -2.60 -22.44
N ASP A 7 15.78 -2.54 -22.46
CA ASP A 7 14.98 -2.52 -21.22
C ASP A 7 14.83 -3.90 -20.58
N PHE A 8 14.73 -4.96 -21.39
CA PHE A 8 14.61 -6.33 -20.89
C PHE A 8 15.89 -6.79 -20.17
N GLN A 9 17.07 -6.43 -20.69
CA GLN A 9 18.35 -6.75 -20.05
C GLN A 9 18.51 -6.05 -18.70
N ARG A 10 18.14 -4.77 -18.58
CA ARG A 10 18.17 -4.05 -17.28
C ARG A 10 17.18 -4.64 -16.27
N LEU A 11 15.98 -5.02 -16.72
CA LEU A 11 14.98 -5.63 -15.85
C LEU A 11 15.45 -7.01 -15.35
N PHE A 12 15.98 -7.86 -16.24
CA PHE A 12 16.55 -9.15 -15.87
C PHE A 12 17.79 -9.03 -14.95
N GLN A 13 18.65 -8.05 -15.20
CA GLN A 13 19.85 -7.81 -14.39
C GLN A 13 19.52 -7.27 -12.99
N LYS A 14 18.50 -6.39 -12.85
CA LYS A 14 17.93 -6.02 -11.54
C LYS A 14 17.26 -7.23 -10.85
N PHE A 15 16.58 -8.11 -11.58
CA PHE A 15 15.90 -9.27 -10.96
C PHE A 15 16.87 -10.31 -10.37
N LEU A 16 17.99 -10.59 -11.05
CA LEU A 16 18.97 -11.60 -10.62
C LEU A 16 20.09 -11.03 -9.73
N TRP A 17 20.34 -9.73 -9.77
CA TRP A 17 21.44 -9.08 -9.06
C TRP A 17 21.09 -7.66 -8.59
N ASP A 18 20.04 -7.53 -7.78
CA ASP A 18 19.78 -6.32 -6.97
C ASP A 18 20.26 -6.57 -5.54
N PRO A 19 21.49 -6.14 -5.20
CA PRO A 19 22.03 -6.29 -3.86
C PRO A 19 21.19 -5.46 -2.88
N GLU A 20 20.95 -6.03 -1.70
CA GLU A 20 20.19 -5.33 -0.67
C GLU A 20 20.89 -4.01 -0.31
N PRO A 21 20.14 -2.89 -0.24
CA PRO A 21 20.74 -1.61 0.09
C PRO A 21 21.26 -1.62 1.53
N LYS A 22 22.38 -0.93 1.74
CA LYS A 22 22.85 -0.56 3.07
C LYS A 22 22.32 0.83 3.43
N ASN A 23 22.06 1.07 4.70
CA ASN A 23 21.76 2.39 5.20
C ASN A 23 23.06 3.21 5.27
N THR A 24 23.18 4.19 4.39
CA THR A 24 24.35 5.07 4.34
C THR A 24 23.95 6.54 4.47
N ASP A 25 22.69 6.84 4.83
CA ASP A 25 22.18 8.21 4.97
C ASP A 25 22.16 8.63 6.46
N PRO A 26 23.17 9.39 6.91
CA PRO A 26 23.23 9.85 8.29
C PRO A 26 22.32 11.07 8.56
N MET A 27 21.75 11.68 7.52
CA MET A 27 21.10 13.00 7.59
C MET A 27 19.59 12.95 7.66
N ASN A 28 18.98 11.85 7.20
CA ASN A 28 17.53 11.70 7.18
C ASN A 28 17.08 10.54 8.07
N SER A 29 16.09 10.81 8.93
CA SER A 29 15.35 9.77 9.64
C SER A 29 14.63 8.86 8.64
N ILE A 30 14.49 7.59 9.01
CA ILE A 30 13.66 6.64 8.28
C ILE A 30 12.24 6.75 8.84
N TRP A 31 11.25 6.89 7.97
CA TRP A 31 9.85 6.85 8.35
C TRP A 31 9.21 5.59 7.79
N CYS A 32 8.72 4.70 8.63
CA CYS A 32 7.97 3.51 8.21
C CYS A 32 6.53 3.65 8.71
N LEU A 33 5.56 3.70 7.81
CA LEU A 33 4.13 3.82 8.11
C LEU A 33 3.81 4.78 9.28
N GLY A 34 4.32 6.02 9.20
CA GLY A 34 4.11 7.07 10.21
C GLY A 34 5.00 7.01 11.45
N GLN A 35 5.79 5.95 11.64
CA GLN A 35 6.75 5.81 12.74
C GLN A 35 8.13 6.29 12.30
N GLU A 36 8.74 7.16 13.10
CA GLU A 36 10.09 7.67 12.86
C GLU A 36 11.15 6.78 13.52
N TYR A 37 12.24 6.56 12.80
CA TYR A 37 13.48 5.95 13.27
C TYR A 37 14.62 6.92 12.96
N PRO A 38 15.12 7.65 13.98
CA PRO A 38 16.20 8.61 13.81
C PRO A 38 17.45 7.95 13.23
N SER A 39 18.12 8.63 12.30
CA SER A 39 19.45 8.21 11.89
C SER A 39 20.43 8.43 13.06
N ALA A 40 21.47 7.59 13.16
CA ALA A 40 22.40 7.59 14.31
C ALA A 40 23.11 8.94 14.56
N GLY A 41 23.07 9.87 13.60
CA GLY A 41 23.61 11.23 13.72
C GLY A 41 22.60 12.33 14.09
N LEU A 42 21.29 12.04 14.17
CA LEU A 42 20.26 13.04 14.44
C LEU A 42 19.78 12.98 15.90
N PRO A 43 19.56 14.14 16.56
CA PRO A 43 18.87 14.17 17.85
C PRO A 43 17.42 13.66 17.68
N PRO A 44 16.86 12.95 18.68
CA PRO A 44 15.48 12.45 18.60
C PRO A 44 14.49 13.61 18.43
N SER A 45 13.50 13.42 17.54
CA SER A 45 12.43 14.38 17.32
C SER A 45 11.63 14.65 18.59
N PRO A 46 11.14 15.88 18.80
CA PRO A 46 10.30 16.18 19.95
C PRO A 46 8.99 15.35 19.90
N PRO A 47 8.51 14.84 21.04
CA PRO A 47 7.26 14.08 21.08
C PRO A 47 6.08 14.93 20.59
N PRO A 48 5.03 14.30 20.00
CA PRO A 48 3.83 15.02 19.61
C PRO A 48 3.22 15.75 20.82
N PRO A 49 2.61 16.93 20.61
CA PRO A 49 2.04 17.70 21.70
C PRO A 49 0.94 16.88 22.39
N PRO A 50 0.92 16.82 23.74
CA PRO A 50 -0.11 16.11 24.47
C PRO A 50 -1.50 16.73 24.21
N PRO A 51 -2.58 15.94 24.23
CA PRO A 51 -3.93 16.48 24.14
C PRO A 51 -4.17 17.44 25.30
N SER A 52 -4.57 18.67 25.00
CA SER A 52 -4.81 19.72 25.97
C SER A 52 -5.94 19.32 26.92
N THR A 53 -5.58 18.96 28.14
CA THR A 53 -6.49 18.90 29.28
C THR A 53 -5.91 19.76 30.40
N GLU A 54 -6.70 20.73 30.83
CA GLU A 54 -6.38 21.66 31.90
C GLU A 54 -6.31 20.97 33.26
N ASN A 55 -5.35 21.43 34.08
CA ASN A 55 -5.28 21.41 35.55
C ASN A 55 -5.17 20.05 36.26
N SER A 56 -4.01 19.74 36.87
CA SER A 56 -3.65 20.30 38.18
C SER A 56 -2.44 19.62 38.86
N ILE A 57 -1.59 20.47 39.44
CA ILE A 57 -0.80 20.32 40.67
C ILE A 57 0.50 19.47 40.64
N ILE A 58 1.58 20.24 40.79
CA ILE A 58 2.97 19.94 41.13
C ILE A 58 3.09 19.11 42.42
N ARG A 59 3.96 18.09 42.41
CA ARG A 59 4.87 17.79 43.54
C ARG A 59 6.23 17.32 43.02
N ASP A 60 7.24 18.14 43.29
CA ASP A 60 8.66 17.80 43.19
C ASP A 60 9.03 16.69 44.18
N HIS A 61 9.88 15.76 43.73
CA HIS A 61 10.99 15.28 44.56
C HIS A 61 12.10 14.70 43.69
N ASP A 62 13.28 15.32 43.79
CA ASP A 62 14.56 14.90 43.24
C ASP A 62 14.96 13.47 43.63
N ILE A 63 15.52 12.70 42.69
CA ILE A 63 16.69 11.82 42.95
C ILE A 63 17.61 11.80 41.72
N TYR A 64 18.82 12.32 41.92
CA TYR A 64 19.99 12.21 41.07
C TYR A 64 20.50 10.75 40.94
N GLY A 65 20.86 10.35 39.72
CA GLY A 65 22.05 9.52 39.47
C GLY A 65 21.84 8.02 39.20
N ARG A 66 22.02 7.62 37.92
CA ARG A 66 22.97 6.56 37.53
C ARG A 66 23.20 6.61 36.01
N ILE A 67 24.38 7.07 35.63
CA ILE A 67 25.04 6.80 34.33
C ILE A 67 25.66 5.40 34.44
N GLU A 68 25.83 4.74 33.29
CA GLU A 68 26.40 3.39 33.00
C GLU A 68 25.29 2.41 32.57
N GLU A 69 25.35 1.73 31.42
CA GLU A 69 26.51 1.27 30.65
C GLU A 69 26.13 1.05 29.19
N SER A 70 27.06 1.39 28.29
CA SER A 70 27.04 1.09 26.87
C SER A 70 27.15 -0.41 26.63
N ASP A 71 26.09 -1.02 26.09
CA ASP A 71 26.14 -2.42 25.66
C ASP A 71 26.92 -2.52 24.34
N LYS A 72 28.20 -2.88 24.47
CA LYS A 72 29.06 -3.27 23.35
C LYS A 72 28.99 -4.79 23.18
N GLY A 73 28.49 -5.21 22.03
CA GLY A 73 29.04 -6.39 21.34
C GLY A 73 28.15 -7.61 21.28
N GLN A 74 27.30 -7.66 20.26
CA GLN A 74 27.24 -8.84 19.41
C GLN A 74 27.46 -8.38 17.96
N GLU A 75 28.73 -8.40 17.54
CA GLU A 75 29.07 -8.45 16.13
C GLU A 75 28.79 -9.88 15.64
N GLU A 76 27.85 -10.04 14.71
CA GLU A 76 27.88 -11.04 13.60
C GLU A 76 26.54 -11.09 12.84
N GLU A 77 26.35 -10.15 11.91
CA GLU A 77 25.86 -10.35 10.53
C GLU A 77 26.03 -9.00 9.83
N GLY A 78 26.72 -8.98 8.69
CA GLY A 78 27.39 -7.79 8.13
C GLY A 78 26.62 -6.48 8.30
N ASP A 79 27.21 -5.52 9.04
CA ASP A 79 26.57 -4.25 9.41
C ASP A 79 25.97 -3.55 8.18
N THR A 80 24.65 -3.65 8.07
CA THR A 80 23.86 -3.04 7.00
C THR A 80 23.53 -1.59 7.32
N GLY A 81 23.85 -1.11 8.53
CA GLY A 81 23.56 0.24 9.01
C GLY A 81 22.09 0.50 9.37
N TRP A 82 21.20 -0.48 9.18
CA TRP A 82 19.76 -0.30 9.45
C TRP A 82 19.47 -0.39 10.96
N PRO A 83 18.72 0.56 11.55
CA PRO A 83 18.30 0.44 12.95
C PRO A 83 17.48 -0.85 13.17
N LYS A 84 17.83 -1.65 14.19
CA LYS A 84 17.12 -2.91 14.49
C LYS A 84 15.60 -2.72 14.62
N ALA A 85 15.17 -1.65 15.31
CA ALA A 85 13.76 -1.35 15.49
C ALA A 85 13.03 -1.07 14.16
N PHE A 86 13.71 -0.46 13.18
CA PHE A 86 13.17 -0.27 11.83
C PHE A 86 13.04 -1.61 11.10
N LEU A 87 14.06 -2.47 11.17
CA LEU A 87 14.01 -3.78 10.54
C LEU A 87 12.90 -4.66 11.12
N ASP A 88 12.71 -4.65 12.44
CA ASP A 88 11.65 -5.40 13.11
C ASP A 88 10.26 -4.88 12.68
N ASP A 89 10.10 -3.58 12.46
CA ASP A 89 8.88 -2.97 11.95
C ASP A 89 8.61 -3.30 10.47
N PHE A 90 9.65 -3.18 9.63
CA PHE A 90 9.57 -3.53 8.22
C PHE A 90 9.17 -4.99 8.03
N GLU A 91 9.81 -5.91 8.76
CA GLU A 91 9.50 -7.34 8.71
C GLU A 91 8.10 -7.67 9.24
N SER A 92 7.59 -6.90 10.20
CA SER A 92 6.24 -7.08 10.74
C SER A 92 5.14 -6.68 9.75
N THR A 93 5.47 -5.88 8.74
CA THR A 93 4.49 -5.46 7.73
C THR A 93 4.08 -6.64 6.86
N LEU A 94 2.76 -6.88 6.73
CA LEU A 94 2.24 -8.04 6.02
C LEU A 94 2.52 -7.92 4.52
N TRP A 95 3.23 -8.92 3.98
CA TRP A 95 3.68 -9.00 2.60
C TRP A 95 2.84 -10.02 1.81
N MET A 96 2.21 -9.54 0.74
CA MET A 96 1.43 -10.36 -0.18
C MET A 96 2.20 -10.51 -1.49
N THR A 97 2.44 -11.74 -1.92
CA THR A 97 3.22 -12.07 -3.11
C THR A 97 2.42 -12.88 -4.11
N TYR A 98 2.97 -13.06 -5.31
CA TYR A 98 2.52 -14.11 -6.22
C TYR A 98 2.48 -15.47 -5.53
N ARG A 99 1.47 -16.26 -5.90
CA ARG A 99 1.26 -17.61 -5.41
C ARG A 99 1.02 -18.58 -6.58
N SER A 100 1.38 -19.84 -6.37
CA SER A 100 1.07 -20.93 -7.29
C SER A 100 0.32 -22.04 -6.57
N ASP A 101 -0.38 -22.88 -7.33
CA ASP A 101 -1.08 -24.07 -6.88
C ASP A 101 -2.36 -23.81 -6.09
N PHE A 102 -2.96 -22.63 -6.28
CA PHE A 102 -4.29 -22.34 -5.74
C PHE A 102 -5.40 -22.95 -6.61
N LYS A 103 -6.60 -23.09 -6.03
CA LYS A 103 -7.79 -23.58 -6.73
C LYS A 103 -8.01 -22.78 -8.04
N PRO A 104 -8.25 -23.42 -9.19
CA PRO A 104 -8.33 -22.71 -10.46
C PRO A 104 -9.31 -21.53 -10.44
N ILE A 105 -8.87 -20.38 -10.94
CA ILE A 105 -9.73 -19.24 -11.29
C ILE A 105 -10.13 -19.42 -12.75
N PRO A 106 -11.43 -19.62 -13.08
CA PRO A 106 -11.87 -19.87 -14.44
C PRO A 106 -11.45 -18.77 -15.41
N ARG A 107 -11.14 -19.13 -16.66
CA ARG A 107 -10.97 -18.15 -17.73
C ARG A 107 -12.32 -17.79 -18.32
N VAL A 108 -12.47 -16.54 -18.76
CA VAL A 108 -13.57 -16.14 -19.62
C VAL A 108 -13.28 -16.67 -21.03
N ALA A 109 -14.21 -17.45 -21.61
CA ALA A 109 -14.07 -17.99 -22.96
C ALA A 109 -13.93 -16.85 -24.00
N ASP A 110 -13.15 -17.09 -25.07
CA ASP A 110 -12.88 -16.17 -26.20
C ASP A 110 -12.04 -14.90 -25.93
N TYR A 111 -11.34 -14.81 -24.79
CA TYR A 111 -10.61 -13.58 -24.44
C TYR A 111 -9.08 -13.73 -24.37
N ASN A 112 -8.40 -13.65 -25.52
CA ASN A 112 -6.92 -13.69 -25.60
C ASN A 112 -6.26 -12.31 -25.81
N ASP A 113 -6.98 -11.29 -26.26
CA ASP A 113 -6.38 -10.04 -26.79
C ASP A 113 -5.90 -9.02 -25.74
N ARG A 114 -6.20 -9.21 -24.44
CA ARG A 114 -5.80 -8.26 -23.37
C ARG A 114 -4.88 -8.84 -22.29
N LEU A 115 -4.36 -10.06 -22.50
CA LEU A 115 -3.39 -10.67 -21.58
C LEU A 115 -2.01 -10.02 -21.74
N THR A 116 -1.25 -9.93 -20.64
CA THR A 116 0.15 -9.51 -20.71
C THR A 116 0.97 -10.54 -21.49
N PHE A 117 2.05 -10.12 -22.17
CA PHE A 117 2.87 -11.01 -23.02
C PHE A 117 3.35 -12.28 -22.29
N LEU A 118 3.82 -12.12 -21.04
CA LEU A 118 4.27 -13.25 -20.22
C LEU A 118 3.11 -14.18 -19.84
N THR A 119 1.92 -13.62 -19.59
CA THR A 119 0.72 -14.40 -19.29
C THR A 119 0.25 -15.16 -20.52
N SER A 120 0.30 -14.55 -21.71
CA SER A 120 -0.05 -15.20 -22.99
C SER A 120 0.83 -16.45 -23.24
N ILE A 121 2.15 -16.35 -23.09
CA ILE A 121 3.06 -17.49 -23.33
C ILE A 121 2.77 -18.66 -22.36
N ARG A 122 2.61 -18.37 -21.05
CA ARG A 122 2.27 -19.41 -20.07
C ARG A 122 0.89 -20.01 -20.36
N SER A 123 -0.05 -19.17 -20.77
CA SER A 123 -1.43 -19.59 -21.06
C SER A 123 -1.53 -20.56 -22.23
N HIS A 124 -0.58 -20.54 -23.17
CA HIS A 124 -0.49 -21.47 -24.30
C HIS A 124 0.14 -22.82 -23.93
N LEU A 125 0.96 -22.87 -22.87
CA LEU A 125 1.60 -24.10 -22.40
C LEU A 125 0.69 -24.89 -21.44
N ASP A 126 -0.07 -24.19 -20.60
CA ASP A 126 -1.06 -24.79 -19.71
C ASP A 126 -2.43 -24.88 -20.41
N LYS A 127 -2.73 -26.03 -21.03
CA LYS A 127 -4.07 -26.42 -21.52
C LYS A 127 -5.11 -26.62 -20.39
N ALA A 128 -5.01 -25.88 -19.29
CA ALA A 128 -5.83 -26.08 -18.09
C ALA A 128 -7.00 -25.08 -18.01
N GLU A 129 -8.10 -25.54 -17.42
CA GLU A 129 -9.43 -24.91 -17.27
C GLU A 129 -9.47 -23.59 -16.47
N GLY A 130 -8.33 -22.92 -16.21
CA GLY A 130 -8.24 -21.73 -15.38
C GLY A 130 -6.80 -21.30 -15.04
N PHE A 131 -6.65 -20.22 -14.27
CA PHE A 131 -5.38 -19.83 -13.67
C PHE A 131 -5.20 -20.50 -12.31
N THR A 132 -4.07 -21.16 -12.09
CA THR A 132 -3.64 -21.71 -10.79
C THR A 132 -2.46 -20.95 -10.18
N SER A 133 -2.00 -19.89 -10.87
CA SER A 133 -1.02 -18.93 -10.37
C SER A 133 -1.36 -17.53 -10.86
N ASP A 134 -1.08 -16.54 -10.02
CA ASP A 134 -1.23 -15.13 -10.35
C ASP A 134 0.07 -14.47 -10.85
N SER A 135 1.13 -15.28 -11.01
CA SER A 135 2.43 -14.84 -11.49
C SER A 135 2.36 -14.21 -12.88
N GLY A 136 2.66 -12.91 -12.97
CA GLY A 136 2.71 -12.15 -14.22
C GLY A 136 1.49 -11.27 -14.49
N TRP A 137 0.47 -11.33 -13.64
CA TRP A 137 -0.74 -10.50 -13.78
C TRP A 137 -1.31 -9.99 -12.44
N GLY A 138 -1.10 -10.70 -11.33
CA GLY A 138 -1.69 -10.39 -10.02
C GLY A 138 -1.00 -9.29 -9.20
N CYS A 139 0.06 -8.62 -9.68
CA CYS A 139 0.92 -7.80 -8.80
C CYS A 139 0.14 -6.69 -8.08
N MET A 140 -0.73 -5.97 -8.80
CA MET A 140 -1.54 -4.91 -8.21
C MET A 140 -2.61 -5.48 -7.25
N ILE A 141 -3.12 -6.68 -7.52
CA ILE A 141 -4.04 -7.35 -6.60
C ILE A 141 -3.31 -7.66 -5.28
N ARG A 142 -2.08 -8.19 -5.35
CA ARG A 142 -1.26 -8.46 -4.16
C ARG A 142 -0.91 -7.19 -3.39
N SER A 143 -0.55 -6.09 -4.07
CA SER A 143 -0.38 -4.79 -3.42
C SER A 143 -1.68 -4.30 -2.76
N GLY A 144 -2.83 -4.51 -3.39
CA GLY A 144 -4.14 -4.20 -2.81
C GLY A 144 -4.49 -5.06 -1.59
N GLN A 145 -4.19 -6.36 -1.63
CA GLN A 145 -4.30 -7.25 -0.46
C GLN A 145 -3.40 -6.78 0.68
N ALA A 146 -2.17 -6.34 0.39
CA ALA A 146 -1.26 -5.80 1.39
C ALA A 146 -1.82 -4.53 2.07
N VAL A 147 -2.46 -3.63 1.31
CA VAL A 147 -3.15 -2.46 1.86
C VAL A 147 -4.26 -2.88 2.85
N ILE A 148 -5.14 -3.82 2.48
CA ILE A 148 -6.21 -4.29 3.39
C ILE A 148 -5.60 -4.98 4.62
N ALA A 149 -4.62 -5.87 4.40
CA ALA A 149 -4.00 -6.67 5.45
C ALA A 149 -3.36 -5.77 6.52
N ASN A 150 -2.59 -4.76 6.10
CA ASN A 150 -1.95 -3.84 7.02
C ASN A 150 -2.93 -2.84 7.65
N ALA A 151 -4.01 -2.43 6.96
CA ALA A 151 -5.09 -1.67 7.60
C ALA A 151 -5.74 -2.47 8.75
N LEU A 152 -6.02 -3.75 8.51
CA LEU A 152 -6.59 -4.64 9.52
C LEU A 152 -5.60 -4.98 10.63
N ALA A 153 -4.30 -5.12 10.32
CA ALA A 153 -3.25 -5.27 11.32
C ALA A 153 -3.19 -4.04 12.23
N HIS A 154 -3.15 -2.83 11.67
CA HIS A 154 -3.17 -1.59 12.43
C HIS A 154 -4.42 -1.47 13.31
N LEU A 155 -5.59 -1.87 12.79
CA LEU A 155 -6.86 -1.78 13.52
C LEU A 155 -6.96 -2.80 14.67
N ARG A 156 -6.49 -4.03 14.46
CA ARG A 156 -6.71 -5.17 15.40
C ARG A 156 -5.53 -5.44 16.32
N LEU A 157 -4.32 -5.23 15.80
CA LEU A 157 -3.05 -5.51 16.48
C LEU A 157 -2.41 -4.24 17.05
N GLY A 158 -2.67 -3.09 16.40
CA GLY A 158 -2.09 -1.79 16.73
C GLY A 158 -0.84 -1.50 15.91
N ARG A 159 -0.48 -0.21 15.74
CA ARG A 159 0.72 0.19 14.98
C ARG A 159 2.03 -0.26 15.63
N GLU A 160 2.06 -0.34 16.96
CA GLU A 160 3.20 -0.81 17.76
C GLU A 160 3.40 -2.33 17.71
N TRP A 161 2.45 -3.07 17.12
CA TRP A 161 2.61 -4.52 17.00
C TRP A 161 3.83 -4.88 16.15
N ARG A 162 4.56 -5.89 16.61
CA ARG A 162 5.66 -6.52 15.88
C ARG A 162 5.45 -8.03 15.85
N ARG A 163 6.05 -8.67 14.84
CA ARG A 163 6.01 -10.11 14.63
C ARG A 163 6.38 -10.87 15.91
N GLY A 164 5.63 -11.93 16.21
CA GLY A 164 5.82 -12.74 17.42
C GLY A 164 5.12 -12.21 18.68
N MET A 165 4.64 -10.96 18.72
CA MET A 165 3.93 -10.43 19.90
C MET A 165 2.52 -11.02 20.09
N ARG A 166 1.81 -11.26 18.98
CA ARG A 166 0.40 -11.72 18.96
C ARG A 166 0.17 -12.80 17.88
N PRO A 167 0.85 -13.95 17.97
CA PRO A 167 0.90 -14.94 16.89
C PRO A 167 -0.48 -15.52 16.54
N GLU A 168 -1.35 -15.69 17.53
CA GLU A 168 -2.69 -16.24 17.31
C GLU A 168 -3.60 -15.28 16.55
N GLU A 169 -3.52 -13.99 16.84
CA GLU A 169 -4.27 -12.95 16.12
C GLU A 169 -3.70 -12.67 14.74
N GLU A 170 -2.38 -12.74 14.57
CA GLU A 170 -1.71 -12.69 13.26
C GLU A 170 -2.20 -13.83 12.36
N LYS A 171 -2.20 -15.08 12.85
CA LYS A 171 -2.73 -16.23 12.13
C LYS A 171 -4.20 -16.06 11.72
N ARG A 172 -5.05 -15.54 12.63
CA ARG A 172 -6.47 -15.24 12.31
C ARG A 172 -6.61 -14.15 11.24
N LEU A 173 -5.72 -13.17 11.25
CA LEU A 173 -5.70 -12.12 10.23
C LEU A 173 -5.26 -12.69 8.87
N LEU A 174 -4.17 -13.45 8.83
CA LEU A 174 -3.66 -14.09 7.61
C LEU A 174 -4.67 -15.07 6.99
N ALA A 175 -5.45 -15.78 7.81
CA ALA A 175 -6.52 -16.65 7.35
C ALA A 175 -7.54 -15.95 6.42
N LEU A 176 -7.71 -14.63 6.58
CA LEU A 176 -8.63 -13.85 5.75
C LEU A 176 -8.14 -13.70 4.30
N PHE A 177 -6.85 -13.93 4.05
CA PHE A 177 -6.16 -13.74 2.78
C PHE A 177 -5.70 -15.04 2.13
N ALA A 178 -6.04 -16.20 2.70
CA ALA A 178 -5.70 -17.50 2.12
C ALA A 178 -6.10 -17.59 0.64
N ASP A 179 -5.30 -18.26 -0.18
CA ASP A 179 -5.53 -18.38 -1.63
C ASP A 179 -6.62 -19.42 -1.94
N ASP A 180 -7.80 -19.23 -1.36
CA ASP A 180 -8.99 -20.08 -1.47
C ASP A 180 -10.26 -19.21 -1.61
N PRO A 181 -11.23 -19.59 -2.46
CA PRO A 181 -12.50 -18.87 -2.61
C PRO A 181 -13.29 -18.65 -1.32
N ARG A 182 -13.03 -19.43 -0.27
CA ARG A 182 -13.69 -19.26 1.05
C ARG A 182 -13.20 -18.03 1.80
N ALA A 183 -11.91 -17.70 1.70
CA ALA A 183 -11.36 -16.56 2.44
C ALA A 183 -11.87 -15.22 1.89
N PRO A 184 -12.25 -14.25 2.74
CA PRO A 184 -12.90 -13.00 2.34
C PRO A 184 -12.06 -12.05 1.49
N PHE A 185 -10.74 -12.11 1.60
CA PHE A 185 -9.82 -11.24 0.87
C PHE A 185 -8.88 -12.04 -0.04
N SER A 186 -9.28 -13.26 -0.44
CA SER A 186 -8.48 -14.09 -1.34
C SER A 186 -8.34 -13.51 -2.74
N ILE A 187 -7.31 -13.97 -3.47
CA ILE A 187 -7.11 -13.64 -4.88
C ILE A 187 -8.36 -13.95 -5.72
N HIS A 188 -9.06 -15.05 -5.41
CA HIS A 188 -10.31 -15.44 -6.08
C HIS A 188 -11.42 -14.41 -5.92
N LYS A 189 -11.66 -13.94 -4.69
CA LYS A 189 -12.69 -12.92 -4.44
C LYS A 189 -12.28 -11.58 -5.04
N PHE A 190 -11.01 -11.23 -4.96
CA PHE A 190 -10.50 -10.00 -5.56
C PHE A 190 -10.72 -9.99 -7.09
N VAL A 191 -10.38 -11.09 -7.78
CA VAL A 191 -10.63 -11.24 -9.22
C VAL A 191 -12.12 -11.18 -9.54
N ARG A 192 -12.95 -11.90 -8.78
CA ARG A 192 -14.41 -11.87 -8.96
C ARG A 192 -15.00 -10.47 -8.83
N HIS A 193 -14.56 -9.69 -7.82
CA HIS A 193 -14.98 -8.30 -7.70
C HIS A 193 -14.38 -7.42 -8.81
N GLY A 194 -13.18 -7.73 -9.32
CA GLY A 194 -12.64 -7.07 -10.50
C GLY A 194 -13.50 -7.24 -11.74
N GLU A 195 -14.02 -8.44 -11.97
CA GLU A 195 -14.95 -8.71 -13.07
C GLU A 195 -16.26 -7.91 -12.89
N ILE A 196 -16.86 -7.96 -11.70
CA ILE A 196 -18.16 -7.34 -11.42
C ILE A 196 -18.09 -5.81 -11.39
N GLU A 197 -17.11 -5.25 -10.69
CA GLU A 197 -17.02 -3.81 -10.41
C GLU A 197 -16.29 -3.04 -11.52
N CYS A 198 -15.34 -3.69 -12.20
CA CYS A 198 -14.42 -3.02 -13.13
C CYS A 198 -14.45 -3.60 -14.55
N GLY A 199 -15.19 -4.70 -14.79
CA GLY A 199 -15.13 -5.45 -16.05
C GLY A 199 -13.75 -6.04 -16.33
N LYS A 200 -12.93 -6.25 -15.29
CA LYS A 200 -11.57 -6.76 -15.40
C LYS A 200 -11.56 -8.28 -15.36
N ASN A 201 -11.14 -8.89 -16.45
CA ASN A 201 -11.13 -10.35 -16.57
C ASN A 201 -9.92 -10.96 -15.83
N PRO A 202 -9.98 -12.25 -15.44
CA PRO A 202 -8.86 -12.96 -14.85
C PRO A 202 -7.66 -12.94 -15.80
N GLY A 203 -6.46 -12.63 -15.29
CA GLY A 203 -5.25 -12.48 -16.11
C GLY A 203 -5.00 -11.06 -16.62
N GLU A 204 -5.96 -10.14 -16.52
CA GLU A 204 -5.75 -8.73 -16.86
C GLU A 204 -5.06 -7.98 -15.71
N TRP A 205 -4.28 -6.95 -16.09
CA TRP A 205 -3.68 -6.05 -15.12
C TRP A 205 -4.70 -5.06 -14.53
N PHE A 206 -4.60 -4.87 -13.21
CA PHE A 206 -5.37 -3.91 -12.43
C PHE A 206 -4.55 -2.64 -12.25
N GLY A 207 -5.13 -1.48 -12.55
CA GLY A 207 -4.57 -0.20 -12.12
C GLY A 207 -5.02 0.19 -10.71
N PRO A 208 -4.45 1.27 -10.14
CA PRO A 208 -4.80 1.78 -8.82
C PRO A 208 -6.31 1.95 -8.59
N SER A 209 -7.05 2.51 -9.55
CA SER A 209 -8.50 2.70 -9.44
C SER A 209 -9.28 1.37 -9.41
N ALA A 210 -8.90 0.39 -10.22
CA ALA A 210 -9.52 -0.94 -10.22
C ALA A 210 -9.27 -1.66 -8.89
N ALA A 211 -8.05 -1.55 -8.35
CA ALA A 211 -7.73 -2.10 -7.04
C ALA A 211 -8.56 -1.43 -5.93
N ALA A 212 -8.71 -0.11 -5.95
CA ALA A 212 -9.49 0.63 -4.96
C ALA A 212 -10.97 0.20 -4.94
N MET A 213 -11.59 0.06 -6.13
CA MET A 213 -12.95 -0.46 -6.28
C MET A 213 -13.10 -1.86 -5.70
N CYS A 214 -12.16 -2.76 -6.00
CA CYS A 214 -12.19 -4.11 -5.43
C CYS A 214 -12.02 -4.11 -3.91
N ILE A 215 -11.13 -3.29 -3.36
CA ILE A 215 -10.94 -3.16 -1.91
C ILE A 215 -12.24 -2.71 -1.23
N GLN A 216 -12.95 -1.72 -1.79
CA GLN A 216 -14.24 -1.29 -1.26
C GLN A 216 -15.30 -2.40 -1.32
N ALA A 217 -15.41 -3.10 -2.45
CA ALA A 217 -16.39 -4.17 -2.61
C ALA A 217 -16.13 -5.35 -1.65
N LEU A 218 -14.86 -5.76 -1.52
CA LEU A 218 -14.44 -6.84 -0.63
C LEU A 218 -14.70 -6.52 0.84
N THR A 219 -14.35 -5.32 1.29
CA THR A 219 -14.56 -4.89 2.68
C THR A 219 -16.05 -4.75 3.01
N HIS A 220 -16.86 -4.25 2.07
CA HIS A 220 -18.31 -4.22 2.22
C HIS A 220 -18.91 -5.63 2.28
N ALA A 221 -18.44 -6.57 1.47
CA ALA A 221 -18.92 -7.94 1.45
C ALA A 221 -18.56 -8.74 2.72
N TYR A 222 -17.63 -8.26 3.55
CA TYR A 222 -17.20 -8.92 4.78
C TYR A 222 -17.27 -7.97 5.99
N GLU A 223 -18.48 -7.73 6.48
CA GLU A 223 -18.75 -6.88 7.66
C GLU A 223 -17.88 -7.19 8.90
N PRO A 224 -17.55 -8.47 9.22
CA PRO A 224 -16.67 -8.79 10.34
C PRO A 224 -15.23 -8.23 10.22
N ALA A 225 -14.87 -7.66 9.06
CA ALA A 225 -13.66 -6.87 8.91
C ALA A 225 -13.60 -5.72 9.93
N GLY A 226 -14.75 -5.10 10.22
CA GLY A 226 -14.85 -3.89 11.04
C GLY A 226 -14.26 -2.65 10.36
N LEU A 227 -14.08 -2.69 9.04
CA LEU A 227 -13.42 -1.67 8.23
C LEU A 227 -14.35 -1.22 7.11
N ARG A 228 -14.58 0.09 7.00
CA ARG A 228 -15.27 0.72 5.87
C ARG A 228 -14.26 1.34 4.91
N VAL A 229 -14.66 1.64 3.69
CA VAL A 229 -13.77 2.21 2.67
C VAL A 229 -14.43 3.44 2.04
N TYR A 230 -13.71 4.55 2.06
CA TYR A 230 -14.05 5.76 1.31
C TYR A 230 -13.01 5.96 0.21
N GLN A 231 -13.46 6.04 -1.04
CA GLN A 231 -12.59 6.30 -2.18
C GLN A 231 -12.70 7.76 -2.60
N THR A 232 -11.57 8.40 -2.91
CA THR A 232 -11.58 9.76 -3.48
C THR A 232 -11.82 9.71 -4.98
N ASN A 233 -12.41 10.78 -5.51
CA ASN A 233 -12.43 11.02 -6.95
C ASN A 233 -11.24 11.91 -7.29
N SER A 234 -10.21 11.35 -7.93
CA SER A 234 -8.95 12.07 -8.16
C SER A 234 -8.30 12.48 -6.82
N ASN A 235 -7.66 13.65 -6.78
CA ASN A 235 -6.99 14.21 -5.61
C ASN A 235 -7.95 14.92 -4.63
N ASP A 236 -9.26 14.93 -4.91
CA ASP A 236 -10.24 15.67 -4.12
C ASP A 236 -11.03 14.73 -3.19
N LEU A 237 -11.09 15.13 -1.93
CA LEU A 237 -11.87 14.50 -0.87
C LEU A 237 -12.95 15.46 -0.37
N TYR A 238 -14.12 14.90 -0.07
CA TYR A 238 -15.25 15.66 0.47
C TYR A 238 -15.61 15.17 1.87
N GLU A 239 -15.56 16.07 2.86
CA GLU A 239 -15.81 15.74 4.26
C GLU A 239 -17.21 15.15 4.47
N GLU A 240 -18.24 15.72 3.87
CA GLU A 240 -19.60 15.19 3.97
C GLU A 240 -19.71 13.75 3.43
N SER A 241 -19.08 13.47 2.29
CA SER A 241 -19.10 12.15 1.66
C SER A 241 -18.30 11.13 2.49
N PHE A 242 -17.16 11.53 3.05
CA PHE A 242 -16.41 10.72 4.00
C PHE A 242 -17.25 10.40 5.24
N ARG A 243 -17.88 11.41 5.86
CA ARG A 243 -18.70 11.23 7.07
C ARG A 243 -19.90 10.33 6.85
N LYS A 244 -20.56 10.40 5.68
CA LYS A 244 -21.65 9.47 5.31
C LYS A 244 -21.18 8.01 5.27
N VAL A 245 -19.94 7.76 4.87
CA VAL A 245 -19.34 6.43 4.90
C VAL A 245 -18.92 6.06 6.32
N ALA A 246 -18.24 6.95 7.04
CA ALA A 246 -17.63 6.65 8.33
C ALA A 246 -18.65 6.54 9.48
N ILE A 247 -19.75 7.30 9.45
CA ILE A 247 -20.73 7.36 10.55
C ILE A 247 -21.95 6.52 10.19
N VAL A 248 -22.15 5.43 10.93
CA VAL A 248 -23.31 4.53 10.79
C VAL A 248 -24.09 4.53 12.08
N ASN A 249 -25.38 4.88 12.02
CA ASN A 249 -26.26 4.98 13.20
C ASN A 249 -25.66 5.86 14.32
N GLY A 250 -25.01 6.97 13.95
CA GLY A 250 -24.36 7.90 14.88
C GLY A 250 -23.02 7.42 15.46
N VAL A 251 -22.52 6.25 15.04
CA VAL A 251 -21.24 5.69 15.52
C VAL A 251 -20.19 5.78 14.42
N PHE A 252 -19.04 6.39 14.74
CA PHE A 252 -17.88 6.41 13.85
C PHE A 252 -17.32 4.98 13.70
N LYS A 253 -17.15 4.54 12.46
CA LYS A 253 -16.57 3.25 12.10
C LYS A 253 -15.18 3.49 11.50
N PRO A 254 -14.18 2.67 11.85
CA PRO A 254 -12.87 2.73 11.21
C PRO A 254 -13.01 2.71 9.69
N THR A 255 -12.45 3.71 9.04
CA THR A 255 -12.62 3.93 7.61
C THR A 255 -11.26 4.09 6.94
N LEU A 256 -11.00 3.25 5.95
CA LEU A 256 -9.86 3.33 5.07
C LEU A 256 -10.17 4.32 3.94
N VAL A 257 -9.46 5.45 3.92
CA VAL A 257 -9.46 6.40 2.83
C VAL A 257 -8.49 5.91 1.76
N LEU A 258 -8.99 5.75 0.53
CA LEU A 258 -8.23 5.31 -0.63
C LEU A 258 -8.17 6.45 -1.64
N ALA A 259 -6.98 7.04 -1.80
CA ALA A 259 -6.74 8.14 -2.71
C ALA A 259 -6.02 7.66 -3.98
N GLY A 260 -6.78 7.51 -5.07
CA GLY A 260 -6.23 7.19 -6.39
C GLY A 260 -5.72 8.45 -7.07
N ILE A 261 -4.40 8.60 -7.17
CA ILE A 261 -3.77 9.84 -7.61
C ILE A 261 -2.91 9.65 -8.86
N ARG A 262 -2.72 10.75 -9.60
CA ARG A 262 -1.74 10.84 -10.70
C ARG A 262 -0.89 12.09 -10.55
N LEU A 263 0.39 11.91 -10.24
CA LEU A 263 1.34 12.99 -9.90
C LEU A 263 2.26 13.41 -11.05
N GLY A 264 1.87 13.07 -12.28
CA GLY A 264 2.61 13.40 -13.50
C GLY A 264 2.20 12.54 -14.69
N ILE A 265 2.80 12.82 -15.85
CA ILE A 265 2.50 12.09 -17.09
C ILE A 265 3.29 10.77 -17.13
N GLU A 266 4.62 10.87 -17.19
CA GLU A 266 5.55 9.72 -17.23
C GLU A 266 6.33 9.52 -15.91
N ARG A 267 6.56 10.61 -15.19
CA ARG A 267 7.31 10.65 -13.92
C ARG A 267 6.60 11.59 -12.96
N ILE A 268 6.82 11.38 -11.68
CA ILE A 268 6.33 12.29 -10.64
C ILE A 268 6.97 13.67 -10.83
N THR A 269 6.14 14.71 -10.88
CA THR A 269 6.61 16.11 -10.92
C THR A 269 7.28 16.49 -9.61
N ASN A 270 8.43 17.16 -9.65
CA ASN A 270 9.25 17.48 -8.47
C ASN A 270 8.49 18.20 -7.34
N ILE A 271 7.47 19.00 -7.67
CA ILE A 271 6.63 19.68 -6.67
C ILE A 271 5.94 18.71 -5.70
N TYR A 272 5.72 17.46 -6.13
CA TYR A 272 5.06 16.43 -5.32
C TYR A 272 6.03 15.56 -4.52
N TYR A 273 7.34 15.80 -4.57
CA TYR A 273 8.31 14.90 -3.93
C TYR A 273 8.15 14.86 -2.41
N GLU A 274 8.23 16.04 -1.80
CA GLU A 274 8.05 16.19 -0.37
C GLU A 274 6.59 15.90 0.06
N PRO A 275 5.55 16.41 -0.64
CA PRO A 275 4.17 16.02 -0.34
C PRO A 275 3.93 14.51 -0.32
N LEU A 276 4.49 13.76 -1.28
CA LEU A 276 4.35 12.30 -1.34
C LEU A 276 5.10 11.61 -0.19
N ALA A 277 6.33 12.04 0.10
CA ALA A 277 7.08 11.50 1.23
C ALA A 277 6.35 11.77 2.55
N ALA A 278 5.77 12.97 2.72
CA ALA A 278 5.00 13.35 3.89
C ALA A 278 3.78 12.45 4.12
N CYS A 279 3.13 11.91 3.08
CA CYS A 279 2.05 10.93 3.23
C CYS A 279 2.48 9.67 4.00
N LEU A 280 3.74 9.21 3.87
CA LEU A 280 4.27 8.07 4.62
C LEU A 280 4.72 8.43 6.04
N ARG A 281 4.81 9.71 6.37
CA ARG A 281 5.16 10.21 7.72
C ARG A 281 3.93 10.47 8.60
N MET A 282 2.73 10.38 8.04
CA MET A 282 1.49 10.56 8.80
C MET A 282 1.15 9.30 9.62
N PRO A 283 0.74 9.41 10.89
CA PRO A 283 0.34 8.26 11.71
C PRO A 283 -0.82 7.44 11.12
N GLN A 284 -1.67 8.07 10.31
CA GLN A 284 -2.81 7.44 9.67
C GLN A 284 -2.44 6.62 8.42
N THR A 285 -1.21 6.72 7.91
CA THR A 285 -0.83 6.08 6.65
C THR A 285 -0.90 4.55 6.74
N VAL A 286 -1.37 3.93 5.67
CA VAL A 286 -1.30 2.47 5.43
C VAL A 286 -0.45 2.21 4.19
N GLY A 287 0.43 3.14 3.83
CA GLY A 287 1.32 2.98 2.70
C GLY A 287 0.69 3.33 1.35
N ILE A 288 1.43 3.01 0.30
CA ILE A 288 1.11 3.38 -1.08
C ILE A 288 1.21 2.13 -1.95
N ALA A 289 0.16 1.77 -2.67
CA ALA A 289 0.17 0.71 -3.66
C ALA A 289 0.22 1.32 -5.07
N GLY A 290 1.19 0.92 -5.89
CA GLY A 290 1.30 1.49 -7.23
C GLY A 290 2.55 1.03 -7.97
N GLY A 291 2.71 1.50 -9.19
CA GLY A 291 3.80 1.08 -10.07
C GLY A 291 3.34 0.95 -11.51
N ARG A 292 4.30 0.66 -12.40
CA ARG A 292 4.04 0.52 -13.83
C ARG A 292 3.14 -0.69 -14.10
N PRO A 293 2.48 -0.75 -15.26
CA PRO A 293 1.78 -1.96 -15.69
C PRO A 293 2.65 -3.21 -15.53
N SER A 294 2.10 -4.24 -14.88
CA SER A 294 2.80 -5.49 -14.52
C SER A 294 3.99 -5.35 -13.55
N SER A 295 4.15 -4.21 -12.88
CA SER A 295 5.21 -3.94 -11.90
C SER A 295 4.70 -3.07 -10.74
N SER A 296 3.68 -3.57 -10.02
CA SER A 296 3.15 -2.91 -8.81
C SER A 296 3.96 -3.28 -7.57
N HIS A 297 4.14 -2.31 -6.68
CA HIS A 297 4.83 -2.44 -5.40
C HIS A 297 3.96 -1.85 -4.28
N TYR A 298 4.26 -2.23 -3.04
CA TYR A 298 3.63 -1.66 -1.85
C TYR A 298 4.67 -0.89 -1.03
N PHE A 299 4.67 0.43 -1.14
CA PHE A 299 5.62 1.32 -0.47
C PHE A 299 5.16 1.63 0.94
N ILE A 300 6.05 1.41 1.91
CA ILE A 300 5.72 1.46 3.34
C ILE A 300 6.66 2.37 4.13
N ALA A 301 7.82 2.71 3.59
CA ALA A 301 8.77 3.59 4.26
C ALA A 301 9.46 4.56 3.32
N VAL A 302 10.05 5.62 3.88
CA VAL A 302 10.81 6.65 3.15
C VAL A 302 12.00 7.14 3.98
N GLN A 303 13.12 7.42 3.31
CA GLN A 303 14.29 8.09 3.88
C GLN A 303 14.87 9.02 2.81
N GLY A 304 14.85 10.33 3.07
CA GLY A 304 15.15 11.33 2.04
C GLY A 304 14.24 11.16 0.82
N GLU A 305 14.83 11.02 -0.37
CA GLU A 305 14.12 10.78 -1.65
C GLU A 305 13.97 9.29 -2.01
N ASN A 306 14.36 8.36 -1.12
CA ASN A 306 14.24 6.92 -1.35
C ASN A 306 13.01 6.35 -0.65
N PHE A 307 12.19 5.62 -1.40
CA PHE A 307 11.02 4.91 -0.91
C PHE A 307 11.32 3.42 -0.82
N PHE A 308 10.96 2.80 0.30
CA PHE A 308 11.13 1.37 0.55
C PHE A 308 9.81 0.64 0.43
N TYR A 309 9.86 -0.56 -0.14
CA TYR A 309 8.67 -1.28 -0.55
C TYR A 309 8.78 -2.78 -0.37
N LEU A 310 7.61 -3.39 -0.27
CA LEU A 310 7.39 -4.83 -0.36
C LEU A 310 7.09 -5.19 -1.82
N ASP A 311 7.82 -6.17 -2.34
CA ASP A 311 7.80 -6.55 -3.75
C ASP A 311 6.96 -7.82 -3.97
N PRO A 312 5.80 -7.78 -4.64
CA PRO A 312 4.96 -8.96 -4.80
C PRO A 312 5.50 -9.96 -5.84
N HIS A 313 6.55 -9.67 -6.60
CA HIS A 313 6.93 -10.42 -7.81
C HIS A 313 7.67 -11.75 -7.54
N THR A 314 7.75 -12.19 -6.30
CA THR A 314 8.30 -13.51 -5.95
C THR A 314 7.16 -14.51 -5.84
N CYS A 315 7.16 -15.55 -6.69
CA CYS A 315 6.17 -16.62 -6.56
C CYS A 315 6.50 -17.50 -5.36
N ARG A 316 5.52 -17.69 -4.46
CA ARG A 316 5.61 -18.57 -3.28
C ARG A 316 4.52 -19.65 -3.36
N PRO A 317 4.64 -20.76 -2.60
CA PRO A 317 3.52 -21.71 -2.45
C PRO A 317 2.28 -21.01 -1.92
N ILE A 318 1.07 -21.52 -2.18
CA ILE A 318 -0.17 -20.96 -1.62
C ILE A 318 -0.08 -20.67 -0.12
N LEU A 319 -0.78 -19.64 0.34
CA LEU A 319 -1.22 -19.56 1.72
C LEU A 319 -2.50 -20.42 1.84
N PRO A 320 -2.43 -21.65 2.39
CA PRO A 320 -3.57 -22.56 2.36
C PRO A 320 -4.69 -22.08 3.28
N PHE A 321 -5.93 -22.41 2.92
CA PHE A 321 -7.05 -22.19 3.82
C PHE A 321 -7.05 -23.23 4.94
N LYS A 322 -7.16 -22.76 6.19
CA LYS A 322 -7.32 -23.60 7.38
C LYS A 322 -8.69 -23.35 7.98
N GLU A 323 -9.43 -24.43 8.30
CA GLU A 323 -10.71 -24.32 9.03
C GLU A 323 -10.50 -23.67 10.41
N ASN A 324 -9.40 -24.01 11.06
CA ASN A 324 -8.94 -23.36 12.28
C ASN A 324 -7.66 -22.56 11.98
N PRO A 325 -7.70 -21.22 12.06
CA PRO A 325 -6.52 -20.38 11.81
C PRO A 325 -5.30 -20.71 12.67
N ARG A 326 -5.48 -21.33 13.84
CA ARG A 326 -4.36 -21.70 14.72
C ARG A 326 -3.43 -22.73 14.10
N ASP A 327 -3.94 -23.50 13.15
CA ASP A 327 -3.24 -24.61 12.49
C ASP A 327 -2.25 -24.12 11.41
N TYR A 328 -2.09 -22.81 11.23
CA TYR A 328 -0.97 -22.27 10.46
C TYR A 328 0.36 -22.61 11.14
N THR A 329 1.26 -23.18 10.35
CA THR A 329 2.66 -23.40 10.70
C THR A 329 3.45 -22.09 10.64
N GLU A 330 4.62 -22.06 11.29
CA GLU A 330 5.52 -20.90 11.20
C GLU A 330 6.00 -20.66 9.76
N GLU A 331 6.32 -21.73 9.03
CA GLU A 331 6.74 -21.64 7.61
C GLU A 331 5.66 -20.99 6.74
N GLU A 332 4.38 -21.34 6.94
CA GLU A 332 3.26 -20.73 6.21
C GLU A 332 3.14 -19.23 6.53
N VAL A 333 3.29 -18.85 7.80
CA VAL A 333 3.28 -17.45 8.25
C VAL A 333 4.50 -16.70 7.69
N ASP A 334 5.70 -17.27 7.75
CA ASP A 334 6.94 -16.70 7.19
C ASP A 334 6.80 -16.35 5.71
N THR A 335 5.94 -17.06 4.97
CA THR A 335 5.69 -16.72 3.58
C THR A 335 5.05 -15.33 3.38
N CYS A 336 4.48 -14.74 4.44
CA CYS A 336 3.82 -13.44 4.44
C CYS A 336 4.69 -12.33 5.05
N HIS A 337 5.98 -12.58 5.33
CA HIS A 337 6.91 -11.60 5.87
C HIS A 337 8.23 -11.60 5.12
N THR A 338 8.94 -10.48 5.21
CA THR A 338 10.31 -10.34 4.70
C THR A 338 11.06 -9.26 5.44
N ARG A 339 12.30 -9.57 5.80
CA ARG A 339 13.26 -8.59 6.30
C ARG A 339 14.10 -7.96 5.19
N ARG A 340 14.02 -8.49 3.96
CA ARG A 340 14.77 -7.99 2.80
C ARG A 340 14.26 -6.63 2.37
N ILE A 341 15.11 -5.63 2.46
CA ILE A 341 14.82 -4.25 2.06
C ILE A 341 14.98 -4.10 0.54
N ARG A 342 14.04 -3.38 -0.06
CA ARG A 342 14.15 -2.87 -1.42
C ARG A 342 13.83 -1.39 -1.43
N ARG A 343 14.46 -0.64 -2.33
CA ARG A 343 14.26 0.80 -2.46
C ARG A 343 14.16 1.27 -3.90
N LEU A 344 13.39 2.33 -4.13
CA LEU A 344 13.37 3.09 -5.36
C LEU A 344 13.57 4.56 -5.03
N HIS A 345 14.35 5.24 -5.87
CA HIS A 345 14.38 6.70 -5.85
C HIS A 345 13.03 7.23 -6.35
N ILE A 346 12.50 8.32 -5.79
CA ILE A 346 11.18 8.86 -6.18
C ILE A 346 11.03 9.14 -7.69
N ARG A 347 12.13 9.53 -8.34
CA ARG A 347 12.25 9.70 -9.81
C ARG A 347 11.93 8.44 -10.63
N GLU A 348 12.11 7.26 -10.04
CA GLU A 348 11.84 5.96 -10.68
C GLU A 348 10.41 5.46 -10.40
N MET A 349 9.70 6.06 -9.44
CA MET A 349 8.32 5.68 -9.11
C MET A 349 7.36 6.07 -10.24
N ASP A 350 6.35 5.23 -10.43
CA ASP A 350 5.25 5.52 -11.36
C ASP A 350 4.39 6.69 -10.82
N PRO A 351 3.95 7.65 -11.65
CA PRO A 351 3.12 8.75 -11.18
C PRO A 351 1.70 8.33 -10.79
N SER A 352 1.23 7.13 -11.18
CA SER A 352 -0.09 6.60 -10.83
C SER A 352 -0.01 5.64 -9.64
N MET A 353 -0.73 5.97 -8.57
CA MET A 353 -0.69 5.19 -7.32
C MET A 353 -1.98 5.33 -6.52
N LEU A 354 -2.12 4.44 -5.54
CA LEU A 354 -3.17 4.41 -4.54
C LEU A 354 -2.55 4.66 -3.17
N ILE A 355 -2.80 5.82 -2.58
CA ILE A 355 -2.38 6.13 -1.21
C ILE A 355 -3.50 5.74 -0.25
N ALA A 356 -3.17 5.06 0.85
CA ALA A 356 -4.15 4.60 1.81
C ALA A 356 -3.94 5.24 3.20
N PHE A 357 -5.03 5.69 3.84
CA PHE A 357 -5.03 6.20 5.21
C PHE A 357 -6.14 5.56 6.05
N LEU A 358 -5.82 5.07 7.24
CA LEU A 358 -6.78 4.53 8.19
C LEU A 358 -7.19 5.61 9.18
N ILE A 359 -8.47 5.97 9.17
CA ILE A 359 -9.08 6.88 10.13
C ILE A 359 -9.93 6.06 11.11
N LYS A 360 -9.50 5.95 12.37
CA LYS A 360 -10.20 5.08 13.35
C LYS A 360 -11.39 5.76 14.00
N ASP A 361 -11.28 7.06 14.24
CA ASP A 361 -12.27 7.87 14.96
C ASP A 361 -12.23 9.36 14.55
N GLU A 362 -13.06 10.16 15.20
CA GLU A 362 -13.19 11.61 14.96
C GLU A 362 -11.91 12.40 15.31
N ALA A 363 -11.12 11.92 16.27
CA ALA A 363 -9.86 12.59 16.64
C ALA A 363 -8.79 12.32 15.57
N ASP A 364 -8.70 11.08 15.09
CA ASP A 364 -7.85 10.70 13.96
C ASP A 364 -8.21 11.49 12.69
N TRP A 365 -9.51 11.68 12.43
CA TRP A 365 -10.00 12.47 11.29
C TRP A 365 -9.47 13.90 11.34
N LYS A 366 -9.65 14.59 12.48
CA LYS A 366 -9.20 15.97 12.66
C LYS A 366 -7.67 16.10 12.59
N ASP A 367 -6.94 15.14 13.16
CA ASP A 367 -5.48 15.13 13.07
C ASP A 367 -5.01 14.94 11.63
N TRP A 368 -5.66 14.04 10.88
CA TRP A 368 -5.35 13.82 9.47
C TRP A 368 -5.67 15.04 8.60
N GLN A 369 -6.85 15.64 8.77
CA GLN A 369 -7.23 16.89 8.09
C GLN A 369 -6.18 17.99 8.33
N ARG A 370 -5.78 18.21 9.59
CA ARG A 370 -4.77 19.21 9.94
C ARG A 370 -3.44 18.96 9.22
N ARG A 371 -2.98 17.71 9.15
CA ARG A 371 -1.70 17.35 8.52
C ARG A 371 -1.72 17.49 7.00
N ILE A 372 -2.84 17.19 6.37
CA ILE A 372 -2.94 17.21 4.90
C ILE A 372 -3.24 18.61 4.34
N SER A 373 -3.81 19.49 5.15
CA SER A 373 -4.01 20.89 4.81
C SER A 373 -2.73 21.74 4.86
N GLU A 374 -1.62 21.21 5.38
CA GLU A 374 -0.34 21.91 5.40
C GLU A 374 0.13 22.25 3.96
N PRO A 375 0.50 23.51 3.65
CA PRO A 375 0.78 23.95 2.28
C PRO A 375 1.85 23.12 1.55
N GLU A 376 2.83 22.60 2.30
CA GLU A 376 3.95 21.80 1.81
C GLU A 376 3.59 20.33 1.57
N LYS A 377 2.35 19.92 1.86
CA LYS A 377 1.89 18.51 1.83
C LYS A 377 0.69 18.26 0.90
N LYS A 378 0.42 19.19 -0.02
CA LYS A 378 -0.75 19.12 -0.91
C LYS A 378 -0.61 18.08 -2.02
N VAL A 379 -0.88 16.82 -1.67
CA VAL A 379 -1.22 15.74 -2.61
C VAL A 379 -2.73 15.58 -2.74
N ILE A 380 -3.45 15.79 -1.65
CA ILE A 380 -4.90 15.59 -1.52
C ILE A 380 -5.52 16.90 -1.04
N HIS A 381 -6.64 17.28 -1.64
CA HIS A 381 -7.42 18.45 -1.29
C HIS A 381 -8.69 18.03 -0.56
N ILE A 382 -8.97 18.68 0.58
CA ILE A 382 -10.22 18.46 1.33
C ILE A 382 -11.13 19.66 1.12
N SER A 383 -12.37 19.38 0.73
CA SER A 383 -13.47 20.35 0.66
C SER A 383 -14.65 19.86 1.49
N ASP A 384 -15.55 20.76 1.88
CA ASP A 384 -16.69 20.40 2.73
C ASP A 384 -17.67 19.47 1.98
N SER A 385 -18.09 19.88 0.79
CA SER A 385 -19.09 19.18 -0.02
C SER A 385 -18.66 19.06 -1.48
N GLU A 386 -19.20 18.06 -2.18
CA GLU A 386 -19.06 17.93 -3.63
C GLU A 386 -19.59 19.19 -4.34
N PRO A 387 -18.97 19.65 -5.43
CA PRO A 387 -19.48 20.78 -6.19
C PRO A 387 -20.89 20.46 -6.69
N SER A 388 -21.84 21.35 -6.37
CA SER A 388 -23.23 21.25 -6.82
C SER A 388 -23.32 21.59 -8.32
N GLY A 389 -22.91 20.66 -9.17
CA GLY A 389 -22.99 20.78 -10.62
C GLY A 389 -22.90 19.40 -11.24
N SER A 390 -24.00 18.91 -11.80
CA SER A 390 -23.91 17.73 -12.64
C SER A 390 -22.99 18.04 -13.81
N TRP A 391 -21.95 17.25 -13.99
CA TRP A 391 -21.36 17.06 -15.31
C TRP A 391 -22.34 16.22 -16.13
N ALA A 392 -23.54 16.76 -16.40
CA ALA A 392 -24.27 16.33 -17.57
C ALA A 392 -23.39 16.73 -18.76
N PRO A 393 -22.97 15.79 -19.63
CA PRO A 393 -22.24 16.14 -20.83
C PRO A 393 -23.09 17.15 -21.60
N ARG A 394 -22.65 18.41 -21.70
CA ARG A 394 -23.27 19.33 -22.64
C ARG A 394 -22.93 18.81 -24.02
N GLU A 395 -23.94 18.31 -24.74
CA GLU A 395 -23.86 17.91 -26.17
C GLU A 395 -23.32 19.02 -27.10
N ALA A 396 -23.15 20.25 -26.59
CA ALA A 396 -22.64 21.40 -27.35
C ALA A 396 -21.13 21.65 -27.23
N ALA A 397 -20.37 20.88 -26.45
CA ALA A 397 -18.92 21.12 -26.28
C ALA A 397 -18.03 20.46 -27.38
N ILE A 398 -18.65 19.92 -28.44
CA ILE A 398 -17.97 19.21 -29.53
C ILE A 398 -17.76 20.12 -30.76
N ASP A 399 -18.24 21.37 -30.73
CA ASP A 399 -18.30 22.24 -31.93
C ASP A 399 -17.45 23.53 -31.84
N GLU A 400 -16.59 23.68 -30.83
CA GLU A 400 -15.67 24.84 -30.73
C GLU A 400 -14.21 24.41 -30.65
N VAL A 401 -13.77 23.56 -31.59
CA VAL A 401 -12.36 23.36 -31.87
C VAL A 401 -12.12 23.72 -33.33
N GLU A 402 -11.98 25.01 -33.62
CA GLU A 402 -11.44 25.47 -34.90
C GLU A 402 -9.99 24.99 -35.00
N ALA A 403 -9.74 24.03 -35.89
CA ALA A 403 -8.40 23.68 -36.32
C ALA A 403 -7.85 24.86 -37.11
N PHE A 404 -6.84 25.54 -36.56
CA PHE A 404 -6.00 26.42 -37.36
C PHE A 404 -5.20 25.54 -38.32
N GLU A 405 -5.60 25.55 -39.58
CA GLU A 405 -4.80 25.02 -40.68
C GLU A 405 -3.60 25.97 -40.87
N ASP A 406 -2.40 25.44 -40.61
CA ASP A 406 -1.15 26.07 -41.00
C ASP A 406 -1.03 25.96 -42.54
N ASP A 407 -1.47 27.00 -43.25
CA ASP A 407 -1.16 27.17 -44.67
C ASP A 407 0.28 27.71 -44.83
N ASP A 408 1.16 26.79 -45.22
CA ASP A 408 2.37 26.85 -46.03
C ASP A 408 3.01 28.20 -46.46
N PHE A 409 4.35 28.21 -46.31
CA PHE A 409 5.41 28.82 -47.16
C PHE A 409 5.48 30.33 -47.44
#